data_AF-A0A4Q8UF29-F1
#
_entry.id   AF-A0A4Q8UF29-F1
#
_cell.length_a   1.000
_cell.length_b   1.000
_cell.length_c   1.000
_cell.angle_alpha   90.00
_cell.angle_beta   90.00
_cell.angle_gamma   90.00
#
_symmetry.space_group_name_H-M   'P 1'
#
loop_
_entity.id
_entity.type
_entity.pdbx_description
1 polymer ?
#
loop_
_entity_poly.entity_id
_entity_poly.type
_entity_poly.pdbx_seq_one_letter_code
_entity_poly.pdbx_strand_id
1 'polypeptide(L)'
;MTRTWLSVTVELLGGRGEELWPWSGRIFAVGPSHTFMDLANAINDAFARWDRSHLSMFTLADGRVITDEETGAEMAGSIRGPVIAPIDIAIAKVTRTLEAGAEFQFTYDLGDSWMHRCVVGEVKVDPLEVLGVRPDVPLPYWGWGSIPDQYGRRWATDDGESPTPGKPGTPHPMLLHAWPAQVQVPGLDLSELRGAIVSADAGRFIAAVTGRDIDDALQQVGAGIPMALEQRRQETEPVALSVINRLTWRGIAGDRVLAADLLAGLRHEPLAGRVVPVDLDMLSIVLEGDPDLSTGGYLDLHAGHVYDETATDPMLMVGEDAAIEVEEEPDRWLRLNRTGSRNGWHDMAAFAERQHDEALRERLERAIEGKGAFYRFRDLLHGENLSEQWHAFSTDRQMGRAREFLADNGVRVG
;
A
#
# COMPACT_ATOMS: atom_id res chain seq x y z
N MET A 1 -44.95 -43.54 -4.67
CA MET A 1 -44.40 -42.89 -5.87
C MET A 1 -42.93 -43.30 -6.01
N THR A 2 -42.22 -42.93 -7.09
CA THR A 2 -40.88 -43.47 -7.37
C THR A 2 -39.77 -42.71 -6.64
N ARG A 3 -39.40 -43.25 -5.48
CA ARG A 3 -38.22 -42.84 -4.69
C ARG A 3 -36.95 -42.96 -5.55
N THR A 4 -36.50 -41.82 -6.08
CA THR A 4 -35.49 -41.72 -7.15
C THR A 4 -34.46 -40.63 -6.90
N TRP A 5 -34.78 -39.67 -6.03
CA TRP A 5 -33.90 -38.59 -5.64
C TRP A 5 -32.98 -39.05 -4.51
N LEU A 6 -31.76 -38.56 -4.50
CA LEU A 6 -30.83 -38.79 -3.40
C LEU A 6 -31.21 -37.87 -2.23
N SER A 7 -31.27 -38.43 -1.02
CA SER A 7 -31.20 -37.64 0.22
C SER A 7 -29.73 -37.44 0.52
N VAL A 8 -29.22 -36.21 0.46
CA VAL A 8 -27.81 -35.91 0.76
C VAL A 8 -27.77 -35.11 2.06
N THR A 9 -27.25 -35.74 3.11
CA THR A 9 -26.92 -35.04 4.36
C THR A 9 -25.58 -34.35 4.17
N VAL A 10 -25.53 -33.05 4.48
CA VAL A 10 -24.34 -32.20 4.37
C VAL A 10 -24.09 -31.57 5.73
N GLU A 11 -22.93 -31.84 6.32
CA GLU A 11 -22.52 -31.36 7.64
C GLU A 11 -21.26 -30.50 7.49
N LEU A 12 -21.33 -29.24 7.91
CA LEU A 12 -20.17 -28.35 7.93
C LEU A 12 -19.23 -28.78 9.07
N LEU A 13 -18.07 -29.33 8.71
CA LEU A 13 -17.07 -29.83 9.67
C LEU A 13 -16.21 -28.70 10.24
N GLY A 14 -15.84 -27.74 9.40
CA GLY A 14 -14.83 -26.74 9.74
C GLY A 14 -14.43 -25.85 8.56
N GLY A 15 -13.48 -24.97 8.82
CA GLY A 15 -12.90 -24.03 7.87
C GLY A 15 -11.98 -23.04 8.59
N ARG A 16 -11.12 -22.34 7.84
CA ARG A 16 -10.12 -21.38 8.33
C ARG A 16 -9.14 -21.98 9.35
N GLY A 17 -8.95 -23.30 9.28
CA GLY A 17 -8.16 -24.08 10.25
C GLY A 17 -8.92 -24.50 11.52
N GLU A 18 -10.16 -24.05 11.71
CA GLU A 18 -11.01 -24.42 12.86
C GLU A 18 -11.84 -25.68 12.57
N GLU A 19 -11.93 -26.59 13.54
CA GLU A 19 -12.94 -27.65 13.59
C GLU A 19 -14.15 -27.14 14.39
N LEU A 20 -15.35 -27.27 13.82
CA LEU A 20 -16.60 -26.81 14.43
C LEU A 20 -17.28 -27.95 15.18
N TRP A 21 -17.83 -27.68 16.36
CA TRP A 21 -18.71 -28.63 17.05
C TRP A 21 -19.78 -27.92 17.89
N PRO A 22 -21.07 -28.35 17.85
CA PRO A 22 -21.62 -29.39 16.98
C PRO A 22 -21.69 -28.96 15.51
N TRP A 23 -21.53 -29.91 14.57
CA TRP A 23 -21.63 -29.62 13.14
C TRP A 23 -23.02 -29.09 12.77
N SER A 24 -23.05 -27.91 12.16
CA SER A 24 -24.25 -27.37 11.55
C SER A 24 -24.52 -28.12 10.25
N GLY A 25 -25.74 -28.65 10.10
CA GLY A 25 -26.05 -29.58 9.01
C GLY A 25 -27.37 -29.30 8.31
N ARG A 26 -27.49 -29.82 7.10
CA ARG A 26 -28.64 -29.66 6.18
C ARG A 26 -28.89 -31.00 5.48
N ILE A 27 -30.14 -31.33 5.18
CA ILE A 27 -30.47 -32.49 4.34
C ILE A 27 -31.14 -32.00 3.06
N PHE A 28 -30.47 -32.22 1.93
CA PHE A 28 -30.92 -31.83 0.59
C PHE A 28 -31.60 -33.00 -0.12
N ALA A 29 -32.67 -32.71 -0.86
CA ALA A 29 -33.15 -33.63 -1.89
C ALA A 29 -32.49 -33.27 -3.23
N VAL A 30 -31.80 -34.24 -3.83
CA VAL A 30 -31.02 -34.06 -5.08
C VAL A 30 -31.60 -34.95 -6.19
N GLY A 31 -32.05 -34.32 -7.26
CA GLY A 31 -32.73 -34.92 -8.39
C GLY A 31 -31.82 -35.29 -9.57
N PRO A 32 -32.30 -36.13 -10.51
CA PRO A 32 -31.49 -36.67 -11.59
C PRO A 32 -31.05 -35.66 -12.67
N SER A 33 -31.59 -34.43 -12.61
CA SER A 33 -31.21 -33.30 -13.45
C SER A 33 -30.14 -32.41 -12.82
N HIS A 34 -29.92 -32.47 -11.50
CA HIS A 34 -29.04 -31.56 -10.76
C HIS A 34 -27.57 -31.89 -10.97
N THR A 35 -26.77 -30.83 -11.14
CA THR A 35 -25.31 -30.87 -11.27
C THR A 35 -24.64 -30.77 -9.91
N PHE A 36 -23.33 -31.02 -9.88
CA PHE A 36 -22.51 -30.68 -8.70
C PHE A 36 -22.44 -29.16 -8.49
N MET A 37 -22.47 -28.33 -9.54
CA MET A 37 -22.55 -26.87 -9.42
C MET A 37 -23.87 -26.41 -8.78
N ASP A 38 -25.01 -27.00 -9.16
CA ASP A 38 -26.31 -26.72 -8.53
C ASP A 38 -26.29 -27.09 -7.04
N LEU A 39 -25.62 -28.20 -6.69
CA LEU A 39 -25.47 -28.66 -5.30
C LEU A 39 -24.52 -27.77 -4.50
N ALA A 40 -23.37 -27.38 -5.05
CA ALA A 40 -22.44 -26.44 -4.42
C ALA A 40 -23.13 -25.11 -4.12
N ASN A 41 -23.85 -24.55 -5.10
CA ASN A 41 -24.59 -23.31 -4.91
C ASN A 41 -25.66 -23.42 -3.82
N ALA A 42 -26.44 -24.50 -3.80
CA ALA A 42 -27.46 -24.75 -2.78
C ALA A 42 -26.89 -24.97 -1.37
N ILE A 43 -25.73 -25.62 -1.26
CA ILE A 43 -25.00 -25.75 0.01
C ILE A 43 -24.54 -24.37 0.48
N ASN A 44 -23.86 -23.62 -0.38
CA ASN A 44 -23.33 -22.29 -0.06
C ASN A 44 -24.42 -21.33 0.45
N ASP A 45 -25.58 -21.26 -0.20
CA ASP A 45 -26.69 -20.42 0.26
C ASP A 45 -27.27 -20.90 1.61
N ALA A 46 -27.42 -22.22 1.80
CA ALA A 46 -27.93 -22.80 3.06
C ALA A 46 -26.97 -22.64 4.26
N PHE A 47 -25.72 -22.28 3.98
CA PHE A 47 -24.65 -21.93 4.93
C PHE A 47 -24.17 -20.46 4.79
N ALA A 48 -25.01 -19.57 4.23
CA ALA A 48 -24.75 -18.12 4.14
C ALA A 48 -23.38 -17.71 3.55
N ARG A 49 -22.83 -18.54 2.67
CA ARG A 49 -21.63 -18.24 1.87
C ARG A 49 -22.10 -17.41 0.66
N TRP A 50 -22.07 -16.08 0.79
CA TRP A 50 -22.62 -15.16 -0.21
C TRP A 50 -21.56 -14.51 -1.10
N ASP A 51 -20.31 -14.51 -0.69
CA ASP A 51 -19.21 -13.99 -1.49
C ASP A 51 -18.71 -15.11 -2.41
N ARG A 52 -19.19 -15.10 -3.65
CA ARG A 52 -19.12 -16.22 -4.62
C ARG A 52 -17.94 -16.17 -5.58
N SER A 53 -17.00 -15.24 -5.45
CA SER A 53 -15.78 -15.20 -6.29
C SER A 53 -14.72 -16.23 -5.84
N HIS A 54 -15.15 -17.40 -5.38
CA HIS A 54 -14.33 -18.40 -4.70
C HIS A 54 -14.58 -19.80 -5.25
N LEU A 55 -13.49 -20.55 -5.39
CA LEU A 55 -13.48 -21.87 -6.01
C LEU A 55 -14.25 -22.91 -5.17
N SER A 56 -14.84 -23.89 -5.85
CA SER A 56 -15.78 -24.87 -5.27
C SER A 56 -15.48 -26.26 -5.80
N MET A 57 -15.13 -27.20 -4.93
CA MET A 57 -14.60 -28.51 -5.30
C MET A 57 -15.29 -29.64 -4.53
N PHE A 58 -15.58 -30.76 -5.20
CA PHE A 58 -15.94 -32.02 -4.55
C PHE A 58 -14.83 -33.06 -4.74
N THR A 59 -14.56 -33.82 -3.67
CA THR A 59 -13.64 -34.97 -3.70
C THR A 59 -14.42 -36.24 -3.38
N LEU A 60 -14.35 -37.22 -4.27
CA LEU A 60 -15.05 -38.50 -4.14
C LEU A 60 -14.18 -39.54 -3.40
N ALA A 61 -14.82 -40.54 -2.78
CA ALA A 61 -14.12 -41.61 -2.05
C ALA A 61 -13.15 -42.46 -2.91
N ASP A 62 -13.26 -42.42 -4.23
CA ASP A 62 -12.33 -43.07 -5.17
C ASP A 62 -11.18 -42.16 -5.64
N GLY A 63 -11.07 -40.96 -5.09
CA GLY A 63 -10.02 -39.98 -5.40
C GLY A 63 -10.31 -39.10 -6.63
N ARG A 64 -11.45 -39.26 -7.31
CA ARG A 64 -11.87 -38.33 -8.37
C ARG A 64 -12.24 -36.96 -7.78
N VAL A 65 -11.92 -35.90 -8.52
CA VAL A 65 -12.22 -34.51 -8.18
C VAL A 65 -13.20 -33.93 -9.19
N ILE A 66 -14.13 -33.11 -8.69
CA ILE A 66 -15.13 -32.40 -9.49
C ILE A 66 -15.01 -30.91 -9.16
N THR A 67 -14.58 -30.11 -10.13
CA THR A 67 -14.35 -28.66 -10.01
C THR A 67 -14.53 -28.03 -11.40
N ASP A 68 -14.37 -26.73 -11.52
CA ASP A 68 -14.30 -25.98 -12.77
C ASP A 68 -13.13 -26.40 -13.69
N GLU A 69 -13.19 -26.02 -14.97
CA GLU A 69 -12.20 -26.43 -15.98
C GLU A 69 -10.80 -25.83 -15.73
N GLU A 70 -10.71 -24.59 -15.23
CA GLU A 70 -9.46 -23.87 -15.03
C GLU A 70 -8.67 -24.42 -13.83
N THR A 71 -9.29 -24.45 -12.64
CA THR A 71 -8.73 -25.11 -11.43
C THR A 71 -8.42 -26.57 -11.70
N GLY A 72 -9.29 -27.26 -12.44
CA GLY A 72 -9.08 -28.64 -12.85
C GLY A 72 -7.82 -28.83 -13.70
N ALA A 73 -7.55 -27.93 -14.64
CA ALA A 73 -6.35 -27.96 -15.48
C ALA A 73 -5.08 -27.66 -14.68
N GLU A 74 -5.11 -26.71 -13.74
CA GLU A 74 -3.98 -26.45 -12.83
C GLU A 74 -3.67 -27.66 -11.95
N MET A 75 -4.70 -28.26 -11.32
CA MET A 75 -4.55 -29.47 -10.49
C MET A 75 -4.02 -30.67 -11.28
N ALA A 76 -4.46 -30.83 -12.54
CA ALA A 76 -3.94 -31.87 -13.45
C ALA A 76 -2.46 -31.64 -13.83
N GLY A 77 -1.96 -30.41 -13.72
CA GLY A 77 -0.55 -30.04 -13.90
C GLY A 77 0.34 -30.28 -12.67
N SER A 78 -0.22 -30.70 -11.52
CA SER A 78 0.56 -30.87 -10.28
C SER A 78 1.65 -31.95 -10.40
N ILE A 79 2.87 -31.58 -10.02
CA ILE A 79 4.06 -32.45 -10.09
C ILE A 79 4.09 -33.48 -8.93
N ARG A 80 3.16 -33.40 -7.97
CA ARG A 80 2.96 -34.41 -6.91
C ARG A 80 1.48 -34.60 -6.57
N GLY A 81 1.12 -35.85 -6.28
CA GLY A 81 -0.25 -36.29 -6.00
C GLY A 81 -0.65 -37.44 -6.93
N PRO A 82 -1.85 -38.04 -6.76
CA PRO A 82 -2.47 -38.83 -7.82
C PRO A 82 -2.81 -37.91 -9.00
N VAL A 83 -2.79 -38.46 -10.23
CA VAL A 83 -3.18 -37.68 -11.42
C VAL A 83 -4.67 -37.38 -11.37
N ILE A 84 -5.01 -36.11 -11.20
CA ILE A 84 -6.40 -35.65 -11.17
C ILE A 84 -6.88 -35.47 -12.62
N ALA A 85 -7.87 -36.27 -13.02
CA ALA A 85 -8.70 -35.98 -14.18
C ALA A 85 -9.97 -35.27 -13.66
N PRO A 86 -10.04 -33.93 -13.71
CA PRO A 86 -11.19 -33.20 -13.21
C PRO A 86 -12.44 -33.53 -14.05
N ILE A 87 -13.58 -33.68 -13.38
CA ILE A 87 -14.88 -33.69 -14.07
C ILE A 87 -15.49 -32.31 -13.88
N ASP A 88 -15.93 -31.67 -14.97
CA ASP A 88 -16.57 -30.36 -14.91
C ASP A 88 -17.82 -30.39 -14.00
N ILE A 89 -17.72 -29.61 -12.92
CA ILE A 89 -18.74 -29.37 -11.90
C ILE A 89 -20.08 -28.88 -12.47
N ALA A 90 -20.08 -28.13 -13.59
CA ALA A 90 -21.26 -27.60 -14.25
C ALA A 90 -21.98 -28.61 -15.15
N ILE A 91 -21.32 -29.70 -15.55
CA ILE A 91 -21.91 -30.74 -16.42
C ILE A 91 -22.21 -32.02 -15.61
N ALA A 92 -21.34 -32.40 -14.66
CA ALA A 92 -21.45 -33.62 -13.89
C ALA A 92 -22.76 -33.69 -13.08
N LYS A 93 -23.54 -34.78 -13.23
CA LYS A 93 -24.84 -34.95 -12.56
C LYS A 93 -24.71 -35.83 -11.32
N VAL A 94 -25.09 -35.29 -10.15
CA VAL A 94 -24.84 -35.90 -8.83
C VAL A 94 -25.33 -37.35 -8.77
N THR A 95 -26.58 -37.61 -9.18
CA THR A 95 -27.19 -38.95 -9.11
C THR A 95 -26.73 -39.94 -10.19
N ARG A 96 -25.80 -39.54 -11.07
CA ARG A 96 -25.13 -40.43 -12.03
C ARG A 96 -23.70 -40.76 -11.62
N THR A 97 -23.08 -39.89 -10.82
CA THR A 97 -21.71 -40.06 -10.32
C THR A 97 -21.68 -40.75 -8.95
N LEU A 98 -22.75 -40.63 -8.16
CA LEU A 98 -22.87 -41.17 -6.80
C LEU A 98 -24.02 -42.19 -6.67
N GLU A 99 -23.75 -43.24 -5.91
CA GLU A 99 -24.73 -44.26 -5.52
C GLU A 99 -25.29 -43.99 -4.11
N ALA A 100 -26.21 -44.83 -3.63
CA ALA A 100 -26.70 -44.76 -2.25
C ALA A 100 -25.61 -45.23 -1.27
N GLY A 101 -25.56 -44.66 -0.07
CA GLY A 101 -24.50 -44.92 0.92
C GLY A 101 -23.15 -44.23 0.59
N ALA A 102 -23.02 -43.55 -0.55
CA ALA A 102 -21.77 -42.91 -0.96
C ALA A 102 -21.43 -41.70 -0.07
N GLU A 103 -20.20 -41.68 0.44
CA GLU A 103 -19.61 -40.55 1.16
C GLU A 103 -18.63 -39.78 0.28
N PHE A 104 -18.65 -38.45 0.37
CA PHE A 104 -17.81 -37.54 -0.41
C PHE A 104 -17.63 -36.22 0.34
N GLN A 105 -16.60 -35.45 -0.02
CA GLN A 105 -16.33 -34.13 0.55
C GLN A 105 -16.76 -33.03 -0.42
N PHE A 106 -17.25 -31.92 0.12
CA PHE A 106 -17.36 -30.64 -0.57
C PHE A 106 -16.50 -29.59 0.15
N THR A 107 -15.61 -28.92 -0.58
CA THR A 107 -14.83 -27.79 -0.07
C THR A 107 -15.27 -26.53 -0.82
N TYR A 108 -15.67 -25.52 -0.05
CA TYR A 108 -15.91 -24.17 -0.56
C TYR A 108 -14.78 -23.24 -0.14
N ASP A 109 -14.37 -22.35 -1.05
CA ASP A 109 -13.19 -21.47 -0.90
C ASP A 109 -11.93 -22.32 -0.67
N LEU A 110 -11.14 -22.54 -1.72
CA LEU A 110 -9.94 -23.39 -1.61
C LEU A 110 -8.80 -22.73 -0.80
N GLY A 111 -8.91 -21.44 -0.47
CA GLY A 111 -8.02 -20.76 0.48
C GLY A 111 -8.45 -21.06 1.92
N ASP A 112 -9.65 -20.61 2.31
CA ASP A 112 -10.18 -20.77 3.67
C ASP A 112 -10.62 -22.22 3.97
N SER A 113 -10.76 -23.08 2.97
CA SER A 113 -11.06 -24.52 3.08
C SER A 113 -12.29 -24.85 3.93
N TRP A 114 -13.45 -24.27 3.60
CA TRP A 114 -14.72 -24.60 4.28
C TRP A 114 -15.20 -26.00 3.88
N MET A 115 -14.86 -27.00 4.70
CA MET A 115 -15.05 -28.42 4.43
C MET A 115 -16.39 -28.93 4.98
N HIS A 116 -17.16 -29.55 4.09
CA HIS A 116 -18.45 -30.16 4.37
C HIS A 116 -18.39 -31.66 4.07
N ARG A 117 -18.80 -32.48 5.03
CA ARG A 117 -19.00 -33.92 4.85
C ARG A 117 -20.35 -34.15 4.19
N CYS A 118 -20.37 -34.86 3.06
CA CYS A 118 -21.58 -35.16 2.30
C CYS A 118 -21.81 -36.68 2.27
N VAL A 119 -22.98 -37.12 2.73
CA VAL A 119 -23.37 -38.54 2.74
C VAL A 119 -24.69 -38.72 2.00
N VAL A 120 -24.68 -39.58 0.99
CA VAL A 120 -25.89 -40.04 0.31
C VAL A 120 -26.58 -41.10 1.17
N GLY A 121 -27.81 -40.83 1.62
CA GLY A 121 -28.59 -41.80 2.38
C GLY A 121 -28.92 -43.08 1.59
N GLU A 122 -28.86 -44.22 2.28
CA GLU A 122 -29.21 -45.56 1.77
C GLU A 122 -30.57 -45.62 1.03
N VAL A 123 -31.54 -44.85 1.53
CA VAL A 123 -32.90 -44.83 1.01
C VAL A 123 -33.13 -43.55 0.21
N LYS A 124 -33.34 -43.72 -1.10
CA LYS A 124 -33.77 -42.62 -1.98
C LYS A 124 -35.11 -42.04 -1.53
N VAL A 125 -35.31 -40.74 -1.74
CA VAL A 125 -36.53 -40.01 -1.37
C VAL A 125 -37.39 -39.70 -2.59
N ASP A 126 -38.65 -39.33 -2.33
CA ASP A 126 -39.49 -38.62 -3.30
C ASP A 126 -39.56 -37.15 -2.87
N PRO A 127 -39.19 -36.18 -3.71
CA PRO A 127 -39.25 -34.77 -3.35
C PRO A 127 -40.67 -34.32 -2.97
N LEU A 128 -41.74 -34.92 -3.54
CA LEU A 128 -43.10 -34.58 -3.14
C LEU A 128 -43.49 -35.13 -1.75
N GLU A 129 -42.75 -36.12 -1.25
CA GLU A 129 -42.92 -36.69 0.11
C GLU A 129 -42.16 -35.87 1.17
N VAL A 130 -40.99 -35.30 0.84
CA VAL A 130 -40.10 -34.62 1.81
C VAL A 130 -40.04 -33.08 1.69
N LEU A 131 -40.24 -32.52 0.49
CA LEU A 131 -40.27 -31.07 0.24
C LEU A 131 -41.69 -30.54 -0.06
N GLY A 132 -42.63 -31.42 -0.43
CA GLY A 132 -43.94 -31.03 -0.98
C GLY A 132 -43.89 -30.43 -2.40
N VAL A 133 -42.69 -30.14 -2.91
CA VAL A 133 -42.42 -29.58 -4.25
C VAL A 133 -41.31 -30.36 -4.93
N ARG A 134 -41.18 -30.21 -6.25
CA ARG A 134 -40.04 -30.72 -7.03
C ARG A 134 -39.22 -29.53 -7.55
N PRO A 135 -38.12 -29.13 -6.86
CA PRO A 135 -37.36 -27.93 -7.22
C PRO A 135 -36.40 -28.17 -8.38
N ASP A 136 -36.15 -27.14 -9.19
CA ASP A 136 -35.24 -27.22 -10.34
C ASP A 136 -33.75 -27.27 -9.94
N VAL A 137 -33.42 -26.87 -8.72
CA VAL A 137 -32.10 -27.01 -8.05
C VAL A 137 -32.22 -27.86 -6.77
N PRO A 138 -31.12 -28.40 -6.22
CA PRO A 138 -31.14 -29.05 -4.90
C PRO A 138 -31.68 -28.09 -3.83
N LEU A 139 -32.50 -28.61 -2.90
CA LEU A 139 -33.11 -27.79 -1.85
C LEU A 139 -33.08 -28.52 -0.50
N PRO A 140 -32.70 -27.83 0.60
CA PRO A 140 -32.70 -28.43 1.92
C PRO A 140 -34.13 -28.49 2.49
N TYR A 141 -34.55 -29.65 2.99
CA TYR A 141 -35.83 -29.84 3.68
C TYR A 141 -35.70 -30.01 5.19
N TRP A 142 -34.48 -30.13 5.71
CA TRP A 142 -34.17 -30.20 7.13
C TRP A 142 -32.83 -29.53 7.43
N GLY A 143 -32.65 -29.02 8.65
CA GLY A 143 -31.40 -28.39 9.05
C GLY A 143 -31.31 -28.04 10.53
N TRP A 144 -30.08 -27.89 11.03
CA TRP A 144 -29.75 -27.61 12.43
C TRP A 144 -28.44 -26.81 12.57
N GLY A 145 -28.20 -26.27 13.77
CA GLY A 145 -26.97 -25.57 14.13
C GLY A 145 -26.85 -24.14 13.61
N SER A 146 -26.00 -23.34 14.29
CA SER A 146 -25.69 -21.95 13.94
C SER A 146 -24.73 -21.89 12.75
N ILE A 147 -24.97 -20.97 11.82
CA ILE A 147 -24.08 -20.75 10.67
C ILE A 147 -22.99 -19.75 11.09
N PRO A 148 -21.69 -20.11 11.09
CA PRO A 148 -20.62 -19.12 11.16
C PRO A 148 -20.52 -18.37 9.82
N ASP A 149 -20.27 -17.05 9.84
CA ASP A 149 -20.02 -16.25 8.62
C ASP A 149 -18.83 -16.80 7.81
N GLN A 150 -18.80 -16.50 6.52
CA GLN A 150 -17.77 -16.97 5.56
C GLN A 150 -16.33 -16.65 5.97
N TYR A 151 -16.12 -15.60 6.76
CA TYR A 151 -14.81 -15.20 7.27
C TYR A 151 -14.80 -15.18 8.81
N GLY A 152 -15.67 -15.98 9.44
CA GLY A 152 -15.81 -16.09 10.91
C GLY A 152 -16.48 -14.90 11.60
N ARG A 153 -16.96 -13.90 10.85
CA ARG A 153 -17.27 -12.57 11.40
C ARG A 153 -18.52 -12.54 12.27
N ARG A 154 -18.31 -12.26 13.56
CA ARG A 154 -19.29 -12.04 14.63
C ARG A 154 -19.95 -10.65 14.52
N TRP A 155 -19.32 -9.69 13.84
CA TRP A 155 -19.90 -8.39 13.44
C TRP A 155 -19.19 -7.82 12.19
N ALA A 156 -19.65 -6.67 11.68
CA ALA A 156 -19.29 -6.14 10.35
C ALA A 156 -17.79 -5.82 10.09
N THR A 157 -16.94 -5.74 11.12
CA THR A 157 -15.50 -5.45 10.98
C THR A 157 -14.65 -6.47 11.74
N ASP A 158 -15.19 -7.66 11.97
CA ASP A 158 -14.52 -8.68 12.75
C ASP A 158 -13.34 -9.33 12.00
N ASP A 159 -12.32 -9.72 12.76
CA ASP A 159 -11.10 -10.41 12.33
C ASP A 159 -11.16 -11.93 12.57
N GLY A 160 -12.03 -12.38 13.48
CA GLY A 160 -12.22 -13.78 13.89
C GLY A 160 -11.71 -14.12 15.28
N GLU A 161 -10.71 -13.39 15.81
CA GLU A 161 -10.16 -13.65 17.15
C GLU A 161 -10.76 -12.69 18.21
N SER A 162 -10.77 -11.38 17.94
CA SER A 162 -11.12 -10.28 18.87
C SER A 162 -12.47 -10.46 19.63
N PRO A 163 -12.48 -11.04 20.84
CA PRO A 163 -13.63 -11.64 21.54
C PRO A 163 -15.04 -11.37 21.00
N THR A 164 -15.73 -10.36 21.51
CA THR A 164 -16.89 -9.71 20.87
C THR A 164 -17.02 -8.35 21.55
N PRO A 165 -17.18 -7.22 20.81
CA PRO A 165 -17.29 -5.90 21.42
C PRO A 165 -18.38 -5.83 22.47
N GLY A 166 -17.98 -5.64 23.73
CA GLY A 166 -18.92 -5.40 24.83
C GLY A 166 -19.76 -4.16 24.50
N LYS A 167 -21.08 -4.25 24.71
CA LYS A 167 -21.99 -3.14 24.40
C LYS A 167 -21.49 -1.85 25.09
N PRO A 168 -21.25 -0.75 24.36
CA PRO A 168 -20.72 0.48 24.96
C PRO A 168 -21.55 0.95 26.15
N GLY A 169 -20.89 1.17 27.29
CA GLY A 169 -21.54 1.60 28.54
C GLY A 169 -22.07 3.04 28.48
N THR A 170 -21.59 3.83 27.52
CA THR A 170 -22.02 5.20 27.21
C THR A 170 -22.29 5.35 25.71
N PRO A 171 -23.08 6.38 25.30
CA PRO A 171 -23.28 6.68 23.89
C PRO A 171 -21.96 7.00 23.17
N HIS A 172 -21.87 6.62 21.89
CA HIS A 172 -20.71 6.85 21.02
C HIS A 172 -20.30 8.34 20.99
N PRO A 173 -19.00 8.71 21.00
CA PRO A 173 -18.58 10.12 21.09
C PRO A 173 -19.00 11.02 19.94
N MET A 174 -19.48 10.54 18.79
CA MET A 174 -20.14 11.41 17.79
C MET A 174 -21.51 11.94 18.26
N LEU A 175 -22.12 11.29 19.25
CA LEU A 175 -23.32 11.74 19.97
C LEU A 175 -22.96 12.72 21.12
N LEU A 176 -21.67 13.06 21.29
CA LEU A 176 -21.11 13.87 22.39
C LEU A 176 -20.03 14.91 21.92
N HIS A 177 -19.51 14.79 20.69
CA HIS A 177 -18.63 15.70 19.92
C HIS A 177 -17.09 15.78 20.23
N ALA A 178 -16.28 14.67 20.19
CA ALA A 178 -14.77 14.73 20.27
C ALA A 178 -13.95 13.48 19.75
N TRP A 179 -12.69 13.63 19.22
CA TRP A 179 -11.74 12.63 18.59
C TRP A 179 -10.39 13.34 18.15
N PRO A 180 -9.18 12.79 17.72
CA PRO A 180 -8.46 11.46 17.69
C PRO A 180 -6.99 11.45 18.30
N ALA A 181 -6.01 10.58 17.85
CA ALA A 181 -4.56 10.51 18.30
C ALA A 181 -3.54 9.75 17.34
N GLN A 182 -2.20 9.67 17.64
CA GLN A 182 -1.07 9.11 16.79
C GLN A 182 0.14 8.43 17.55
N VAL A 183 1.12 7.75 16.87
CA VAL A 183 2.37 7.05 17.37
C VAL A 183 3.56 7.05 16.34
N GLN A 184 4.84 6.79 16.72
CA GLN A 184 6.12 7.03 15.97
C GLN A 184 6.96 5.80 15.46
N VAL A 185 7.96 6.05 14.57
CA VAL A 185 8.86 5.09 13.84
C VAL A 185 10.35 5.55 13.90
N PRO A 186 11.38 4.68 13.79
CA PRO A 186 12.81 5.09 13.82
C PRO A 186 13.34 5.75 12.54
N GLY A 187 14.04 6.89 12.68
CA GLY A 187 14.53 7.73 11.58
C GLY A 187 15.74 7.26 10.77
N LEU A 188 16.01 8.03 9.72
CA LEU A 188 17.04 7.84 8.67
C LEU A 188 18.41 8.46 9.03
N ASP A 189 19.50 7.83 8.57
CA ASP A 189 20.86 8.40 8.64
C ASP A 189 21.20 9.20 7.36
N LEU A 190 21.17 10.53 7.47
CA LEU A 190 21.48 11.45 6.36
C LEU A 190 22.97 11.62 6.08
N SER A 191 23.87 11.06 6.90
CA SER A 191 25.30 11.02 6.62
C SER A 191 25.65 9.83 5.73
N GLU A 192 25.08 8.66 6.04
CA GLU A 192 25.24 7.43 5.25
C GLU A 192 24.54 7.55 3.89
N LEU A 193 23.31 8.10 3.85
CA LEU A 193 22.56 8.37 2.62
C LEU A 193 23.38 9.20 1.62
N ARG A 194 23.86 10.38 2.05
CA ARG A 194 24.64 11.27 1.17
C ARG A 194 25.99 10.67 0.82
N GLY A 195 26.62 9.95 1.75
CA GLY A 195 27.85 9.21 1.50
C GLY A 195 27.71 8.19 0.36
N ALA A 196 26.59 7.47 0.30
CA ALA A 196 26.28 6.52 -0.77
C ALA A 196 25.96 7.18 -2.11
N ILE A 197 25.21 8.29 -2.11
CA ILE A 197 24.87 9.05 -3.32
C ILE A 197 26.14 9.66 -3.94
N VAL A 198 26.99 10.33 -3.15
CA VAL A 198 28.23 10.96 -3.62
C VAL A 198 29.27 9.93 -4.10
N SER A 199 29.32 8.73 -3.51
CA SER A 199 30.17 7.64 -4.01
C SER A 199 29.56 6.86 -5.18
N ALA A 200 28.35 7.22 -5.62
CA ALA A 200 27.54 6.46 -6.57
C ALA A 200 27.50 4.94 -6.26
N ASP A 201 27.24 4.59 -4.99
CA ASP A 201 27.11 3.18 -4.55
C ASP A 201 25.64 2.85 -4.28
N ALA A 202 25.00 2.22 -5.27
CA ALA A 202 23.61 1.79 -5.15
C ALA A 202 23.37 0.77 -4.02
N GLY A 203 24.33 -0.10 -3.72
CA GLY A 203 24.19 -1.11 -2.67
C GLY A 203 24.16 -0.47 -1.29
N ARG A 204 25.06 0.49 -1.06
CA ARG A 204 25.10 1.31 0.16
C ARG A 204 23.85 2.19 0.29
N PHE A 205 23.36 2.76 -0.81
CA PHE A 205 22.13 3.57 -0.83
C PHE A 205 20.90 2.75 -0.41
N ILE A 206 20.67 1.58 -1.00
CA ILE A 206 19.54 0.70 -0.65
C ILE A 206 19.59 0.29 0.84
N ALA A 207 20.79 0.02 1.37
CA ALA A 207 20.99 -0.33 2.77
C ALA A 207 20.69 0.83 3.74
N ALA A 208 20.95 2.08 3.35
CA ALA A 208 20.70 3.26 4.19
C ALA A 208 19.19 3.53 4.42
N VAL A 209 18.36 3.32 3.39
CA VAL A 209 16.94 3.70 3.37
C VAL A 209 15.98 2.58 3.80
N THR A 210 16.41 1.32 3.70
CA THR A 210 15.55 0.18 4.01
C THR A 210 15.21 0.13 5.51
N GLY A 211 13.91 0.07 5.82
CA GLY A 211 13.40 -0.08 7.19
C GLY A 211 13.44 1.21 8.05
N ARG A 212 13.54 2.39 7.44
CA ARG A 212 13.55 3.69 8.11
C ARG A 212 12.25 4.47 7.93
N ASP A 213 11.96 5.35 8.89
CA ASP A 213 11.16 6.54 8.60
C ASP A 213 11.97 7.45 7.66
N ILE A 214 11.35 7.82 6.54
CA ILE A 214 11.94 8.66 5.49
C ILE A 214 11.00 9.82 5.11
N ASP A 215 9.89 10.00 5.83
CA ASP A 215 8.81 10.92 5.42
C ASP A 215 9.25 12.40 5.56
N ASP A 216 10.25 12.65 6.42
CA ASP A 216 11.00 13.90 6.58
C ASP A 216 12.13 14.10 5.54
N ALA A 217 12.39 13.13 4.67
CA ALA A 217 13.59 13.06 3.82
C ALA A 217 13.31 12.49 2.40
N LEU A 218 12.09 12.62 1.88
CA LEU A 218 11.67 12.01 0.60
C LEU A 218 12.36 12.60 -0.63
N GLN A 219 12.66 13.90 -0.66
CA GLN A 219 13.44 14.56 -1.71
C GLN A 219 14.93 14.17 -1.60
N GLN A 220 15.47 14.10 -0.37
CA GLN A 220 16.84 13.64 -0.10
C GLN A 220 17.06 12.19 -0.54
N VAL A 221 16.14 11.29 -0.19
CA VAL A 221 16.16 9.89 -0.64
C VAL A 221 15.96 9.81 -2.16
N GLY A 222 15.01 10.58 -2.71
CA GLY A 222 14.69 10.61 -4.13
C GLY A 222 15.88 10.90 -5.05
N ALA A 223 16.82 11.73 -4.61
CA ALA A 223 18.03 12.07 -5.35
C ALA A 223 18.94 10.87 -5.65
N GLY A 224 18.96 9.83 -4.80
CA GLY A 224 19.79 8.64 -5.02
C GLY A 224 19.15 7.57 -5.92
N ILE A 225 17.84 7.66 -6.17
CA ILE A 225 17.08 6.60 -6.83
C ILE A 225 17.44 6.43 -8.32
N PRO A 226 17.68 7.48 -9.14
CA PRO A 226 18.10 7.30 -10.53
C PRO A 226 19.40 6.48 -10.65
N MET A 227 20.44 6.87 -9.91
CA MET A 227 21.72 6.14 -9.82
C MET A 227 21.51 4.68 -9.38
N ALA A 228 20.66 4.44 -8.38
CA ALA A 228 20.38 3.10 -7.89
C ALA A 228 19.50 2.26 -8.87
N LEU A 229 18.68 2.89 -9.71
CA LEU A 229 17.93 2.22 -10.79
C LEU A 229 18.84 1.84 -11.96
N GLU A 230 19.86 2.63 -12.27
CA GLU A 230 20.85 2.29 -13.32
C GLU A 230 21.73 1.10 -12.91
N GLN A 231 22.22 1.08 -11.67
CA GLN A 231 23.15 0.05 -11.20
C GLN A 231 22.46 -1.23 -10.69
N ARG A 232 21.32 -1.09 -10.00
CA ARG A 232 20.66 -2.18 -9.23
C ARG A 232 19.13 -2.15 -9.35
N ARG A 233 18.61 -1.92 -10.56
CA ARG A 233 17.16 -1.82 -10.87
C ARG A 233 16.26 -2.70 -10.00
N GLN A 234 16.44 -4.03 -10.02
CA GLN A 234 15.56 -4.99 -9.33
C GLN A 234 15.51 -4.82 -7.81
N GLU A 235 16.59 -4.33 -7.18
CA GLU A 235 16.64 -4.05 -5.74
C GLU A 235 16.06 -2.66 -5.41
N THR A 236 16.15 -1.72 -6.35
CA THR A 236 15.74 -0.31 -6.20
C THR A 236 14.26 -0.06 -6.53
N GLU A 237 13.66 -0.82 -7.46
CA GLU A 237 12.26 -0.62 -7.89
C GLU A 237 11.24 -0.57 -6.74
N PRO A 238 11.30 -1.44 -5.70
CA PRO A 238 10.40 -1.35 -4.53
C PRO A 238 10.59 -0.07 -3.71
N VAL A 239 11.84 0.40 -3.57
CA VAL A 239 12.18 1.65 -2.85
C VAL A 239 11.63 2.85 -3.62
N ALA A 240 11.82 2.88 -4.95
CA ALA A 240 11.27 3.90 -5.83
C ALA A 240 9.75 4.00 -5.71
N LEU A 241 9.03 2.87 -5.79
CA LEU A 241 7.57 2.84 -5.64
C LEU A 241 7.11 3.31 -4.25
N SER A 242 7.83 2.97 -3.17
CA SER A 242 7.53 3.48 -1.82
C SER A 242 7.64 5.00 -1.75
N VAL A 243 8.73 5.57 -2.28
CA VAL A 243 9.00 7.01 -2.29
C VAL A 243 8.00 7.76 -3.17
N ILE A 244 7.69 7.26 -4.38
CA ILE A 244 6.66 7.82 -5.28
C ILE A 244 5.30 7.92 -4.57
N ASN A 245 4.88 6.84 -3.88
CA ASN A 245 3.60 6.84 -3.16
C ASN A 245 3.57 7.84 -2.00
N ARG A 246 4.65 7.92 -1.22
CA ARG A 246 4.80 8.86 -0.09
C ARG A 246 4.80 10.32 -0.57
N LEU A 247 5.55 10.65 -1.61
CA LEU A 247 5.55 11.97 -2.25
C LEU A 247 4.16 12.34 -2.80
N THR A 248 3.49 11.39 -3.47
CA THR A 248 2.15 11.60 -4.03
C THR A 248 1.11 11.89 -2.95
N TRP A 249 1.26 11.29 -1.76
CA TRP A 249 0.39 11.52 -0.61
C TRP A 249 0.74 12.80 0.17
N ARG A 250 2.03 13.09 0.38
CA ARG A 250 2.52 14.28 1.10
C ARG A 250 2.27 15.57 0.32
N GLY A 251 2.52 15.55 -0.98
CA GLY A 251 2.06 16.56 -1.94
C GLY A 251 2.54 17.99 -1.71
N ILE A 252 3.67 18.20 -1.03
CA ILE A 252 4.26 19.55 -0.86
C ILE A 252 5.04 19.98 -2.12
N ALA A 253 5.61 21.18 -2.07
CA ALA A 253 6.41 21.76 -3.16
C ALA A 253 7.44 20.76 -3.70
N GLY A 254 7.40 20.49 -5.00
CA GLY A 254 8.31 19.61 -5.71
C GLY A 254 8.05 18.11 -5.56
N ASP A 255 7.13 17.67 -4.69
CA ASP A 255 6.86 16.24 -4.48
C ASP A 255 6.25 15.60 -5.74
N ARG A 256 5.33 16.32 -6.40
CA ARG A 256 4.73 15.88 -7.68
C ARG A 256 5.74 15.80 -8.81
N VAL A 257 6.73 16.70 -8.81
CA VAL A 257 7.81 16.72 -9.81
C VAL A 257 8.67 15.47 -9.63
N LEU A 258 9.19 15.25 -8.42
CA LEU A 258 10.01 14.08 -8.11
C LEU A 258 9.25 12.76 -8.33
N ALA A 259 7.99 12.65 -7.91
CA ALA A 259 7.19 11.46 -8.14
C ALA A 259 7.00 11.16 -9.65
N ALA A 260 6.81 12.19 -10.48
CA ALA A 260 6.73 12.04 -11.94
C ALA A 260 8.09 11.66 -12.56
N ASP A 261 9.18 12.31 -12.14
CA ASP A 261 10.53 12.02 -12.65
C ASP A 261 10.96 10.58 -12.32
N LEU A 262 10.67 10.11 -11.09
CA LEU A 262 10.93 8.73 -10.65
C LEU A 262 10.06 7.71 -11.40
N LEU A 263 8.78 8.03 -11.67
CA LEU A 263 7.90 7.18 -12.49
C LEU A 263 8.42 7.06 -13.93
N ALA A 264 8.93 8.15 -14.51
CA ALA A 264 9.54 8.12 -15.84
C ALA A 264 10.81 7.26 -15.85
N GLY A 265 11.70 7.42 -14.86
CA GLY A 265 12.88 6.57 -14.68
C GLY A 265 12.54 5.08 -14.52
N LEU A 266 11.49 4.74 -13.76
CA LEU A 266 10.98 3.36 -13.67
C LEU A 266 10.55 2.80 -15.03
N ARG A 267 9.93 3.60 -15.89
CA ARG A 267 9.41 3.17 -17.21
C ARG A 267 10.42 3.28 -18.36
N HIS A 268 11.60 3.84 -18.12
CA HIS A 268 12.52 4.31 -19.17
C HIS A 268 11.91 5.38 -20.10
N GLU A 269 10.99 6.20 -19.58
CA GLU A 269 10.43 7.37 -20.27
C GLU A 269 11.35 8.60 -20.06
N PRO A 270 11.50 9.50 -21.05
CA PRO A 270 12.29 10.71 -20.90
C PRO A 270 11.60 11.73 -19.97
N LEU A 271 12.39 12.49 -19.21
CA LEU A 271 11.86 13.51 -18.30
C LEU A 271 11.19 14.68 -19.04
N ALA A 272 10.15 15.24 -18.43
CA ALA A 272 9.32 16.31 -19.02
C ALA A 272 9.95 17.71 -18.87
N GLY A 273 11.18 17.90 -19.37
CA GLY A 273 11.90 19.18 -19.35
C GLY A 273 13.35 19.07 -19.82
N ARG A 274 14.09 20.19 -19.79
CA ARG A 274 15.55 20.21 -20.01
C ARG A 274 16.24 19.58 -18.80
N VAL A 275 16.84 18.42 -18.98
CA VAL A 275 17.61 17.75 -17.92
C VAL A 275 18.95 18.46 -17.72
N VAL A 276 19.27 18.82 -16.48
CA VAL A 276 20.50 19.51 -16.07
C VAL A 276 20.98 18.92 -14.73
N PRO A 277 22.29 18.63 -14.55
CA PRO A 277 22.83 18.07 -13.30
C PRO A 277 22.97 19.16 -12.23
N VAL A 278 21.85 19.61 -11.67
CA VAL A 278 21.81 20.71 -10.69
C VAL A 278 22.01 20.19 -9.27
N ASP A 279 22.98 20.73 -8.55
CA ASP A 279 23.13 20.54 -7.11
C ASP A 279 21.96 21.23 -6.37
N LEU A 280 21.01 20.43 -5.87
CA LEU A 280 19.84 20.92 -5.14
C LEU A 280 20.16 21.45 -3.74
N ASP A 281 21.24 21.00 -3.08
CA ASP A 281 21.65 21.54 -1.78
C ASP A 281 22.20 22.96 -1.98
N MET A 282 23.06 23.16 -2.98
CA MET A 282 23.59 24.48 -3.36
C MET A 282 22.50 25.42 -3.91
N LEU A 283 21.58 24.92 -4.74
CA LEU A 283 20.43 25.71 -5.22
C LEU A 283 19.54 26.17 -4.06
N SER A 284 19.28 25.29 -3.09
CA SER A 284 18.52 25.60 -1.88
C SER A 284 19.17 26.71 -1.05
N ILE A 285 20.50 26.64 -0.87
CA ILE A 285 21.28 27.66 -0.13
C ILE A 285 21.14 29.04 -0.77
N VAL A 286 21.18 29.15 -2.11
CA VAL A 286 21.04 30.43 -2.80
C VAL A 286 19.59 30.95 -2.81
N LEU A 287 18.60 30.08 -3.02
CA LEU A 287 17.17 30.47 -3.05
C LEU A 287 16.61 30.89 -1.67
N GLU A 288 17.22 30.45 -0.58
CA GLU A 288 16.76 30.70 0.80
C GLU A 288 17.75 31.47 1.68
N GLY A 289 18.84 31.98 1.09
CA GLY A 289 19.72 32.93 1.76
C GLY A 289 19.01 34.23 2.16
N ASP A 290 19.63 34.98 3.06
CA ASP A 290 19.08 36.24 3.57
C ASP A 290 19.11 37.34 2.46
N PRO A 291 17.97 37.94 2.06
CA PRO A 291 17.95 39.01 1.07
C PRO A 291 18.75 40.26 1.48
N ASP A 292 18.96 40.48 2.78
CA ASP A 292 19.77 41.61 3.29
C ASP A 292 21.29 41.38 3.06
N LEU A 293 21.71 40.18 2.63
CA LEU A 293 23.11 39.83 2.35
C LEU A 293 23.46 39.70 0.85
N SER A 294 22.51 39.30 0.01
CA SER A 294 22.61 39.21 -1.46
C SER A 294 21.20 38.97 -2.03
N THR A 295 20.88 39.51 -3.22
CA THR A 295 19.48 39.53 -3.71
C THR A 295 19.11 38.26 -4.50
N GLY A 296 20.09 37.44 -4.89
CA GLY A 296 19.84 36.26 -5.70
C GLY A 296 21.10 35.50 -6.10
N GLY A 297 21.07 34.98 -7.32
CA GLY A 297 22.15 34.24 -7.95
C GLY A 297 21.78 33.79 -9.36
N TYR A 298 22.56 32.86 -9.91
CA TYR A 298 22.38 32.35 -11.26
C TYR A 298 22.66 30.85 -11.33
N LEU A 299 21.87 30.13 -12.12
CA LEU A 299 22.13 28.75 -12.51
C LEU A 299 22.59 28.71 -13.96
N ASP A 300 23.75 28.11 -14.22
CA ASP A 300 24.19 27.76 -15.57
C ASP A 300 23.38 26.56 -16.07
N LEU A 301 22.49 26.78 -17.05
CA LEU A 301 21.64 25.73 -17.62
C LEU A 301 22.43 24.71 -18.46
N HIS A 302 23.70 24.97 -18.79
CA HIS A 302 24.58 24.03 -19.48
C HIS A 302 25.37 23.16 -18.49
N ALA A 303 26.00 23.76 -17.49
CA ALA A 303 26.87 23.05 -16.54
C ALA A 303 26.16 22.53 -15.27
N GLY A 304 24.99 23.07 -14.91
CA GLY A 304 24.30 22.78 -13.64
C GLY A 304 24.85 23.52 -12.41
N HIS A 305 25.92 24.31 -12.58
CA HIS A 305 26.53 25.09 -11.51
C HIS A 305 25.63 26.22 -11.02
N VAL A 306 25.52 26.34 -9.70
CA VAL A 306 24.82 27.43 -9.00
C VAL A 306 25.83 28.45 -8.50
N TYR A 307 25.59 29.72 -8.80
CA TYR A 307 26.41 30.86 -8.38
C TYR A 307 25.55 31.83 -7.55
N ASP A 308 26.14 32.43 -6.52
CA ASP A 308 25.55 33.60 -5.85
C ASP A 308 25.69 34.86 -6.72
N GLU A 309 24.83 35.87 -6.52
CA GLU A 309 24.90 37.15 -7.24
C GLU A 309 26.27 37.85 -7.08
N THR A 310 26.97 37.66 -5.95
CA THR A 310 28.33 38.17 -5.76
C THR A 310 29.35 37.64 -6.79
N ALA A 311 29.06 36.54 -7.49
CA ALA A 311 29.91 36.02 -8.55
C ALA A 311 29.90 36.87 -9.85
N THR A 312 28.97 37.82 -10.00
CA THR A 312 28.97 38.78 -11.13
C THR A 312 29.81 40.03 -10.86
N ASP A 313 30.40 40.20 -9.67
CA ASP A 313 31.17 41.41 -9.32
C ASP A 313 32.70 41.17 -9.41
N PRO A 314 33.41 41.78 -10.39
CA PRO A 314 34.86 41.69 -10.52
C PRO A 314 35.65 42.26 -9.34
N MET A 315 35.03 43.03 -8.43
CA MET A 315 35.66 43.53 -7.21
C MET A 315 35.59 42.53 -6.05
N LEU A 316 34.69 41.53 -6.11
CA LEU A 316 34.52 40.49 -5.09
C LEU A 316 35.19 39.17 -5.48
N MET A 317 35.36 38.91 -6.78
CA MET A 317 35.99 37.70 -7.31
C MET A 317 37.54 37.81 -7.34
N VAL A 318 38.23 36.69 -7.18
CA VAL A 318 39.70 36.65 -7.06
C VAL A 318 40.34 36.08 -8.33
N GLY A 319 40.57 36.96 -9.30
CA GLY A 319 41.29 36.68 -10.55
C GLY A 319 40.88 37.65 -11.66
N GLU A 320 41.75 37.87 -12.64
CA GLU A 320 41.31 38.42 -13.93
C GLU A 320 40.35 37.42 -14.58
N ASP A 321 39.29 37.92 -15.23
CA ASP A 321 38.23 37.15 -15.89
C ASP A 321 37.51 36.11 -14.99
N ALA A 322 37.51 36.32 -13.67
CA ALA A 322 36.91 35.39 -12.69
C ALA A 322 35.42 35.64 -12.37
N ALA A 323 34.85 36.77 -12.80
CA ALA A 323 33.42 37.07 -12.64
C ALA A 323 32.60 36.48 -13.80
N ILE A 324 31.36 36.05 -13.54
CA ILE A 324 30.50 35.47 -14.58
C ILE A 324 29.76 36.55 -15.38
N GLU A 325 29.93 36.55 -16.70
CA GLU A 325 29.23 37.48 -17.60
C GLU A 325 27.85 36.90 -17.99
N VAL A 326 26.82 37.42 -17.32
CA VAL A 326 25.42 36.96 -17.48
C VAL A 326 24.65 37.70 -18.58
N GLU A 327 25.15 38.85 -19.06
CA GLU A 327 24.49 39.67 -20.08
C GLU A 327 24.81 39.24 -21.52
N GLU A 328 25.93 38.55 -21.76
CA GLU A 328 26.31 38.07 -23.11
C GLU A 328 25.49 36.84 -23.57
N GLU A 329 25.17 35.92 -22.65
CA GLU A 329 24.44 34.67 -22.94
C GLU A 329 23.12 34.57 -22.16
N PRO A 330 22.11 35.44 -22.37
CA PRO A 330 20.89 35.46 -21.57
C PRO A 330 20.08 34.15 -21.60
N ASP A 331 20.15 33.37 -22.69
CA ASP A 331 19.49 32.06 -22.81
C ASP A 331 20.21 30.92 -22.06
N ARG A 332 21.41 31.16 -21.50
CA ARG A 332 22.20 30.20 -20.72
C ARG A 332 21.90 30.27 -19.22
N TRP A 333 21.54 31.45 -18.71
CA TRP A 333 21.50 31.75 -17.28
C TRP A 333 20.07 31.85 -16.74
N LEU A 334 19.70 30.94 -15.82
CA LEU A 334 18.46 31.10 -15.05
C LEU A 334 18.72 31.97 -13.81
N ARG A 335 18.16 33.18 -13.79
CA ARG A 335 18.21 34.09 -12.63
C ARG A 335 17.47 33.48 -11.44
N LEU A 336 18.18 33.35 -10.33
CA LEU A 336 17.67 32.95 -9.03
C LEU A 336 17.39 34.22 -8.23
N ASN A 337 16.21 34.32 -7.60
CA ASN A 337 15.86 35.44 -6.72
C ASN A 337 15.57 34.87 -5.33
N ARG A 338 16.14 35.46 -4.28
CA ARG A 338 15.97 34.92 -2.92
C ARG A 338 14.51 35.03 -2.47
N THR A 339 13.94 33.93 -2.03
CA THR A 339 12.54 33.84 -1.56
C THR A 339 12.34 34.45 -0.16
N GLY A 340 13.44 34.72 0.53
CA GLY A 340 13.49 35.39 1.83
C GLY A 340 13.08 34.51 3.00
N SER A 341 13.22 35.07 4.21
CA SER A 341 13.01 34.36 5.48
C SER A 341 11.59 33.83 5.71
N ARG A 342 10.62 34.16 4.83
CA ARG A 342 9.24 33.69 4.91
C ARG A 342 9.12 32.17 4.78
N ASN A 343 9.86 31.54 3.87
CA ASN A 343 9.79 30.09 3.67
C ASN A 343 10.38 29.33 4.87
N GLY A 344 11.57 29.73 5.32
CA GLY A 344 12.16 29.19 6.55
C GLY A 344 11.28 29.40 7.79
N TRP A 345 10.54 30.51 7.90
CA TRP A 345 9.59 30.71 8.99
C TRP A 345 8.36 29.79 8.89
N HIS A 346 7.78 29.60 7.70
CA HIS A 346 6.70 28.63 7.49
C HIS A 346 7.14 27.20 7.88
N ASP A 347 8.40 26.83 7.62
CA ASP A 347 8.92 25.51 7.99
C ASP A 347 9.13 25.37 9.50
N MET A 348 9.63 26.40 10.20
CA MET A 348 9.71 26.37 11.67
C MET A 348 8.31 26.20 12.29
N ALA A 349 7.29 26.88 11.74
CA ALA A 349 5.91 26.75 12.18
C ALA A 349 5.37 25.32 11.96
N ALA A 350 5.55 24.75 10.76
CA ALA A 350 5.13 23.38 10.46
C ALA A 350 5.87 22.32 11.29
N PHE A 351 7.13 22.57 11.68
CA PHE A 351 7.88 21.69 12.58
C PHE A 351 7.44 21.82 14.05
N ALA A 352 6.93 22.98 14.46
CA ALA A 352 6.32 23.16 15.78
C ALA A 352 4.95 22.46 15.87
N GLU A 353 4.08 22.70 14.89
CA GLU A 353 2.71 22.19 14.81
C GLU A 353 2.65 20.65 14.88
N ARG A 354 3.58 19.96 14.21
CA ARG A 354 3.60 18.49 14.10
C ARG A 354 3.99 17.74 15.39
N GLN A 355 4.43 18.42 16.44
CA GLN A 355 4.91 17.75 17.65
C GLN A 355 3.75 17.12 18.44
N HIS A 356 3.91 15.85 18.82
CA HIS A 356 2.90 15.11 19.59
C HIS A 356 2.85 15.52 21.08
N ASP A 357 3.95 16.07 21.61
CA ASP A 357 3.98 16.67 22.95
C ASP A 357 3.48 18.13 22.87
N GLU A 358 2.35 18.39 23.52
CA GLU A 358 1.69 19.70 23.54
C GLU A 358 2.51 20.78 24.26
N ALA A 359 3.24 20.42 25.32
CA ALA A 359 4.09 21.35 26.05
C ALA A 359 5.35 21.71 25.24
N LEU A 360 5.88 20.77 24.46
CA LEU A 360 6.93 21.02 23.47
C LEU A 360 6.43 21.93 22.34
N ARG A 361 5.25 21.63 21.76
CA ARG A 361 4.62 22.43 20.70
C ARG A 361 4.47 23.90 21.11
N GLU A 362 3.84 24.18 22.24
CA GLU A 362 3.67 25.58 22.71
C GLU A 362 5.02 26.32 22.89
N ARG A 363 6.07 25.61 23.31
CA ARG A 363 7.41 26.19 23.52
C ARG A 363 8.04 26.57 22.18
N LEU A 364 7.89 25.73 21.16
CA LEU A 364 8.39 25.99 19.79
C LEU A 364 7.61 27.12 19.11
N GLU A 365 6.28 27.14 19.23
CA GLU A 365 5.42 28.21 18.72
C GLU A 365 5.77 29.57 19.35
N ARG A 366 5.94 29.65 20.68
CA ARG A 366 6.39 30.86 21.36
C ARG A 366 7.84 31.25 21.04
N ALA A 367 8.68 30.33 20.58
CA ALA A 367 10.05 30.65 20.19
C ALA A 367 10.09 31.47 18.89
N ILE A 368 9.18 31.21 17.93
CA ILE A 368 9.20 31.79 16.57
C ILE A 368 8.53 33.17 16.45
N GLU A 369 8.05 33.76 17.54
CA GLU A 369 7.40 35.08 17.54
C GLU A 369 8.38 36.27 17.56
N GLY A 370 8.22 37.21 16.62
CA GLY A 370 8.95 38.48 16.63
C GLY A 370 10.47 38.38 16.38
N LYS A 371 11.20 39.46 16.71
CA LYS A 371 12.64 39.55 16.39
C LYS A 371 13.45 38.48 17.14
N GLY A 372 14.37 37.81 16.42
CA GLY A 372 15.21 36.74 16.96
C GLY A 372 14.62 35.33 16.91
N ALA A 373 13.47 35.14 16.25
CA ALA A 373 12.77 33.85 16.08
C ALA A 373 13.69 32.66 15.77
N PHE A 374 14.43 32.73 14.65
CA PHE A 374 15.33 31.67 14.19
C PHE A 374 16.41 31.27 15.20
N TYR A 375 16.92 32.22 15.99
CA TYR A 375 17.91 31.91 17.03
C TYR A 375 17.26 31.12 18.17
N ARG A 376 16.15 31.62 18.75
CA ARG A 376 15.48 30.95 19.88
C ARG A 376 14.93 29.58 19.52
N PHE A 377 14.41 29.43 18.30
CA PHE A 377 13.94 28.14 17.80
C PHE A 377 15.09 27.13 17.71
N ARG A 378 16.23 27.51 17.13
CA ARG A 378 17.44 26.66 17.10
C ARG A 378 17.96 26.33 18.49
N ASP A 379 18.03 27.31 19.39
CA ASP A 379 18.48 27.14 20.79
C ASP A 379 17.61 26.11 21.54
N LEU A 380 16.28 26.22 21.38
CA LEU A 380 15.30 25.26 21.92
C LEU A 380 15.46 23.85 21.30
N LEU A 381 15.65 23.74 19.98
CA LEU A 381 15.88 22.44 19.32
C LEU A 381 17.16 21.73 19.82
N HIS A 382 18.20 22.48 20.19
CA HIS A 382 19.40 21.90 20.80
C HIS A 382 19.14 21.40 22.22
N GLY A 383 18.34 22.12 23.01
CA GLY A 383 17.93 21.70 24.36
C GLY A 383 17.07 20.43 24.37
N GLU A 384 16.22 20.24 23.36
CA GLU A 384 15.32 19.09 23.24
C GLU A 384 15.89 17.94 22.39
N ASN A 385 17.14 18.04 21.91
CA ASN A 385 17.78 17.06 21.01
C ASN A 385 17.01 16.79 19.70
N LEU A 386 16.38 17.83 19.13
CA LEU A 386 15.58 17.76 17.90
C LEU A 386 16.31 18.33 16.67
N SER A 387 17.52 18.86 16.83
CA SER A 387 18.27 19.53 15.74
C SER A 387 18.45 18.68 14.49
N GLU A 388 18.72 17.37 14.61
CA GLU A 388 18.91 16.48 13.45
C GLU A 388 17.60 16.27 12.68
N GLN A 389 16.48 16.07 13.38
CA GLN A 389 15.15 15.95 12.76
C GLN A 389 14.73 17.26 12.08
N TRP A 390 15.04 18.41 12.68
CA TRP A 390 14.83 19.71 12.06
C TRP A 390 15.68 19.88 10.79
N HIS A 391 16.95 19.49 10.83
CA HIS A 391 17.81 19.58 9.66
C HIS A 391 17.35 18.68 8.51
N ALA A 392 16.87 17.46 8.80
CA ALA A 392 16.21 16.60 7.81
C ALA A 392 14.98 17.28 7.18
N PHE A 393 13.97 17.54 8.00
CA PHE A 393 12.68 18.11 7.59
C PHE A 393 12.82 19.45 6.84
N SER A 394 13.74 20.31 7.29
CA SER A 394 14.00 21.59 6.65
C SER A 394 14.68 21.41 5.29
N THR A 395 15.82 20.70 5.22
CA THR A 395 16.54 20.52 3.95
C THR A 395 15.69 19.82 2.90
N ASP A 396 14.89 18.82 3.27
CA ASP A 396 13.99 18.13 2.33
C ASP A 396 12.96 19.07 1.69
N ARG A 397 12.40 20.00 2.48
CA ARG A 397 11.47 21.03 2.01
C ARG A 397 12.15 22.07 1.13
N GLN A 398 13.40 22.43 1.43
CA GLN A 398 14.20 23.32 0.59
C GLN A 398 14.49 22.69 -0.77
N MET A 399 14.94 21.43 -0.79
CA MET A 399 15.14 20.66 -2.03
C MET A 399 13.85 20.51 -2.85
N GLY A 400 12.70 20.31 -2.18
CA GLY A 400 11.38 20.30 -2.82
C GLY A 400 11.05 21.62 -3.51
N ARG A 401 11.18 22.75 -2.81
CA ARG A 401 10.97 24.10 -3.39
C ARG A 401 11.95 24.41 -4.52
N ALA A 402 13.22 24.01 -4.38
CA ALA A 402 14.23 24.15 -5.43
C ALA A 402 13.88 23.32 -6.68
N ARG A 403 13.43 22.07 -6.51
CA ARG A 403 12.96 21.21 -7.61
C ARG A 403 11.70 21.76 -8.30
N GLU A 404 10.76 22.33 -7.53
CA GLU A 404 9.57 22.97 -8.09
C GLU A 404 9.91 24.21 -8.90
N PHE A 405 10.78 25.09 -8.37
CA PHE A 405 11.29 26.26 -9.09
C PHE A 405 11.99 25.88 -10.41
N LEU A 406 12.80 24.81 -10.43
CA LEU A 406 13.37 24.29 -11.68
C LEU A 406 12.27 23.81 -12.64
N ALA A 407 11.27 23.09 -12.13
CA ALA A 407 10.21 22.50 -12.95
C ALA A 407 9.31 23.54 -13.62
N ASP A 408 8.96 24.63 -12.92
CA ASP A 408 8.20 25.76 -13.46
C ASP A 408 8.98 26.51 -14.55
N ASN A 409 10.32 26.52 -14.46
CA ASN A 409 11.21 27.05 -15.49
C ASN A 409 11.55 26.01 -16.59
N GLY A 410 10.84 24.88 -16.65
CA GLY A 410 11.00 23.84 -17.67
C GLY A 410 12.26 22.97 -17.54
N VAL A 411 12.97 23.07 -16.43
CA VAL A 411 14.18 22.30 -16.10
C VAL A 411 13.80 21.03 -15.32
N ARG A 412 14.67 20.02 -15.38
CA ARG A 412 14.63 18.81 -14.54
C ARG A 412 16.02 18.49 -14.03
N VAL A 413 16.09 17.94 -12.82
CA VAL A 413 17.35 17.49 -12.21
C VAL A 413 17.73 16.16 -12.86
N GLY A 414 18.94 16.09 -13.41
CA GLY A 414 19.57 14.87 -13.95
C GLY A 414 20.37 14.10 -12.92
#